data_AF-G4YIX9-F1
#
_entry.id   AF-G4YIX9-F1
#
_cell.length_a   1.000
_cell.length_b   1.000
_cell.length_c   1.000
_cell.angle_alpha   90.00
_cell.angle_beta   90.00
_cell.angle_gamma   90.00
#
_symmetry.space_group_name_H-M   'P 1'
#
loop_
_entity.id
_entity.type
_entity.pdbx_description
1 polymer ?
#
loop_
_entity_poly.entity_id
_entity_poly.type
_entity_poly.pdbx_seq_one_letter_code
_entity_poly.pdbx_strand_id
1 'polypeptide(L)'
;MGVIWNDKQLYHEVAAHFEGEAQRWFATVMESVAEADENINTMAAMLRAKCMAQRTNPKVVDLLNARQQMRGERLVEYAQALRKIGERGDISEDWL
;
A
#
# COMPACT_ATOMS: atom_id res chain seq x y z
N MET A 1 -33.43 0.08 0.14
CA MET A 1 -33.10 0.03 -1.30
C MET A 1 -31.62 0.34 -1.44
N GLY A 2 -30.83 -0.57 -2.02
CA GLY A 2 -29.39 -0.35 -2.24
C GLY A 2 -29.20 0.61 -3.40
N VAL A 3 -28.48 1.71 -3.19
CA VAL A 3 -28.05 2.58 -4.27
C VAL A 3 -27.12 1.76 -5.17
N ILE A 4 -27.47 1.61 -6.44
CA ILE A 4 -26.59 1.01 -7.44
C ILE A 4 -25.64 2.13 -7.86
N TRP A 5 -24.45 2.13 -7.28
CA TRP A 5 -23.42 3.11 -7.60
C TRP A 5 -22.76 2.74 -8.93
N ASN A 6 -22.64 3.71 -9.82
CA ASN A 6 -21.81 3.58 -11.03
C ASN A 6 -20.32 3.68 -10.64
N ASP A 7 -19.43 3.03 -11.38
CA ASP A 7 -17.98 3.00 -11.13
C ASP A 7 -17.38 4.41 -11.01
N LYS A 8 -17.87 5.37 -11.80
CA LYS A 8 -17.43 6.78 -11.73
C LYS A 8 -17.90 7.50 -10.46
N GLN A 9 -19.10 7.17 -9.97
CA GLN A 9 -19.60 7.73 -8.71
C GLN A 9 -18.85 7.15 -7.51
N LEU A 10 -18.59 5.83 -7.53
CA LEU A 10 -17.81 5.16 -6.50
C LEU A 10 -16.38 5.69 -6.45
N TYR A 11 -15.81 5.99 -7.62
CA TYR A 11 -14.48 6.60 -7.74
C TYR A 11 -14.40 7.98 -7.08
N HIS A 12 -15.32 8.89 -7.39
CA HIS A 12 -15.33 10.23 -6.79
C HIS A 12 -15.65 10.20 -5.30
N GLU A 13 -16.52 9.28 -4.86
CA GLU A 13 -16.85 9.11 -3.45
C GLU A 13 -15.61 8.65 -2.66
N VAL A 14 -14.94 7.58 -3.10
CA VAL A 14 -13.72 7.09 -2.44
C VAL A 14 -12.60 8.14 -2.46
N ALA A 15 -12.48 8.90 -3.55
CA ALA A 15 -11.53 10.01 -3.62
C ALA A 15 -11.83 11.11 -2.58
N ALA A 16 -13.12 11.41 -2.34
CA ALA A 16 -13.54 12.40 -1.36
C ALA A 16 -13.30 11.96 0.10
N HIS A 17 -13.20 10.65 0.35
CA HIS A 17 -12.86 10.08 1.67
C HIS A 17 -11.34 10.01 1.94
N PHE A 18 -10.48 10.42 0.99
CA PHE A 18 -9.05 10.54 1.27
C PHE A 18 -8.75 11.81 2.07
N GLU A 19 -8.07 11.63 3.19
CA GLU A 19 -7.65 12.71 4.08
C GLU A 19 -6.11 12.78 4.19
N GLY A 20 -5.59 13.96 4.54
CA GLY A 20 -4.18 14.16 4.84
C GLY A 20 -3.24 13.86 3.65
N GLU A 21 -2.21 13.07 3.89
CA GLU A 21 -1.22 12.67 2.87
C GLU A 21 -1.84 11.79 1.76
N ALA A 22 -2.97 11.09 2.02
CA ALA A 22 -3.65 10.31 0.98
C ALA A 22 -4.28 11.22 -0.05
N GLN A 23 -4.87 12.32 0.41
CA GLN A 23 -5.43 13.33 -0.46
C GLN A 23 -4.35 14.03 -1.29
N ARG A 24 -3.21 14.40 -0.68
CA ARG A 24 -2.08 15.03 -1.39
C ARG A 24 -1.52 14.12 -2.46
N TRP A 25 -1.25 12.86 -2.11
CA TRP A 25 -0.78 11.88 -3.09
C TRP A 25 -1.80 11.64 -4.20
N PHE A 26 -3.08 11.49 -3.85
CA PHE A 26 -4.12 11.25 -4.85
C PHE A 26 -4.22 12.43 -5.81
N ALA A 27 -4.18 13.68 -5.32
CA ALA A 27 -4.14 14.87 -6.16
C ALA A 27 -2.94 14.87 -7.12
N THR A 28 -1.73 14.51 -6.64
CA THR A 28 -0.53 14.40 -7.50
C THR A 28 -0.65 13.31 -8.56
N VAL A 29 -1.24 12.16 -8.22
CA VAL A 29 -1.42 11.07 -9.18
C VAL A 29 -2.54 11.38 -10.18
N MET A 30 -3.60 12.06 -9.74
CA MET A 30 -4.71 12.48 -10.59
C MET A 30 -4.28 13.40 -11.72
N GLU A 31 -3.28 14.25 -11.51
CA GLU A 31 -2.71 15.08 -12.60
C GLU A 31 -2.16 14.24 -13.76
N SER A 32 -1.83 12.97 -13.52
CA SER A 32 -1.31 12.04 -14.53
C SER A 32 -2.35 11.07 -15.12
N VAL A 33 -3.56 11.02 -14.56
CA VAL A 33 -4.63 10.11 -15.00
C VAL A 33 -5.53 10.81 -16.02
N ALA A 34 -5.77 10.17 -17.16
CA ALA A 34 -6.71 10.68 -18.16
C ALA A 34 -8.16 10.51 -17.66
N GLU A 35 -9.04 11.45 -17.99
CA GLU A 35 -10.45 11.43 -17.56
C GLU A 35 -11.20 10.16 -17.99
N ALA A 36 -10.75 9.51 -19.08
CA ALA A 36 -11.28 8.23 -19.56
C ALA A 36 -10.91 7.03 -18.67
N ASP A 37 -9.84 7.16 -17.88
CA ASP A 37 -9.31 6.14 -16.98
C ASP A 37 -9.73 6.36 -15.51
N GLU A 38 -10.54 7.38 -15.24
CA GLU A 38 -11.13 7.70 -13.93
C GLU A 38 -12.23 6.69 -13.53
N ASN A 39 -11.80 5.49 -13.15
CA ASN A 39 -12.67 4.44 -12.66
C ASN A 39 -12.06 3.74 -11.43
N ILE A 40 -12.91 3.00 -10.72
CA ILE A 40 -12.54 2.31 -9.48
C ILE A 40 -11.43 1.27 -9.67
N ASN A 41 -11.34 0.64 -10.85
CA ASN A 41 -10.33 -0.37 -11.13
C ASN A 41 -8.94 0.26 -11.29
N THR A 42 -8.85 1.39 -11.99
CA THR A 42 -7.62 2.19 -12.11
C THR A 42 -7.18 2.67 -10.73
N MET A 43 -8.09 3.19 -9.91
CA MET A 43 -7.78 3.60 -8.54
C MET A 43 -7.27 2.44 -7.69
N ALA A 44 -7.93 1.28 -7.74
CA ALA A 44 -7.50 0.08 -7.03
C ALA A 44 -6.10 -0.39 -7.50
N ALA A 45 -5.80 -0.29 -8.79
CA ALA A 45 -4.48 -0.61 -9.34
C ALA A 45 -3.41 0.35 -8.83
N MET A 46 -3.68 1.66 -8.82
CA MET A 46 -2.75 2.69 -8.31
C MET A 46 -2.48 2.53 -6.80
N LEU A 47 -3.53 2.28 -6.02
CA LEU A 47 -3.40 2.00 -4.59
C LEU A 47 -2.56 0.74 -4.34
N ARG A 48 -2.82 -0.35 -5.08
CA ARG A 48 -1.99 -1.57 -5.00
C ARG A 48 -0.55 -1.30 -5.40
N ALA A 49 -0.31 -0.56 -6.48
CA ALA A 49 1.03 -0.21 -6.93
C ALA A 49 1.77 0.60 -5.87
N LYS A 50 1.13 1.61 -5.27
CA LYS A 50 1.70 2.41 -4.17
C LYS A 50 1.98 1.55 -2.93
N CYS A 51 1.01 0.76 -2.46
CA CYS A 51 1.20 -0.12 -1.30
C CYS A 51 2.28 -1.17 -1.55
N MET A 52 2.35 -1.75 -2.75
CA MET A 52 3.38 -2.73 -3.10
C MET A 52 4.76 -2.08 -3.25
N ALA A 53 4.84 -0.88 -3.83
CA ALA A 53 6.09 -0.11 -3.89
C ALA A 53 6.58 0.27 -2.49
N GLN A 54 5.68 0.61 -1.57
CA GLN A 54 6.02 0.88 -0.16
C GLN A 54 6.48 -0.39 0.58
N ARG A 55 5.79 -1.52 0.38
CA ARG A 55 6.19 -2.82 0.93
C ARG A 55 7.55 -3.30 0.42
N THR A 56 7.90 -2.91 -0.80
CA THR A 56 9.18 -3.23 -1.43
C THR A 56 10.19 -2.12 -1.16
N ASN A 57 10.33 -1.67 0.08
CA ASN A 57 11.46 -0.84 0.47
C ASN A 57 12.74 -1.67 0.26
N PRO A 58 13.68 -1.24 -0.61
CA PRO A 58 14.90 -2.02 -0.88
C PRO A 58 15.65 -2.40 0.40
N LYS A 59 15.63 -1.55 1.42
CA LYS A 59 16.23 -1.84 2.74
C LYS A 59 15.56 -3.01 3.46
N VAL A 60 14.24 -3.18 3.32
CA VAL A 60 13.50 -4.30 3.92
C VAL A 60 13.84 -5.60 3.21
N VAL A 61 13.94 -5.55 1.87
CA VAL A 61 14.39 -6.69 1.07
C VAL A 61 15.82 -7.08 1.44
N ASP A 62 16.73 -6.13 1.60
CA ASP A 62 18.09 -6.38 2.05
C ASP A 62 18.14 -6.99 3.46
N LEU A 63 17.32 -6.50 4.39
CA LEU A 63 17.22 -7.04 5.75
C LEU A 63 16.61 -8.45 5.79
N LEU A 64 15.62 -8.73 4.93
CA LEU A 64 15.05 -10.07 4.77
C LEU A 64 16.09 -11.03 4.20
N ASN A 65 16.85 -10.60 3.19
CA ASN A 65 17.91 -11.40 2.57
C ASN A 65 19.11 -11.63 3.52
N ALA A 66 19.43 -10.65 4.37
CA ALA A 66 20.50 -10.77 5.36
C ALA A 66 20.11 -11.65 6.57
N ARG A 67 18.81 -11.84 6.83
CA ARG A 67 18.35 -12.60 7.99
C ARG A 67 18.40 -14.10 7.71
N GLN A 68 19.49 -14.74 8.13
CA GLN A 68 19.64 -16.20 8.11
C GLN A 68 19.16 -16.82 9.43
N GLN A 69 18.54 -18.01 9.38
CA GLN A 69 18.14 -18.74 10.58
C GLN A 69 19.36 -19.15 11.42
N MET A 70 19.35 -18.86 12.72
CA MET A 70 20.47 -19.20 13.61
C MET A 70 20.41 -20.66 14.07
N ARG A 71 21.58 -21.25 14.34
CA ARG A 71 21.65 -22.62 14.88
C ARG A 71 20.98 -22.68 16.26
N GLY A 72 19.91 -23.46 16.37
CA GLY A 72 19.10 -23.59 17.60
C GLY A 72 17.85 -22.71 17.64
N GLU A 73 17.65 -21.84 16.65
CA GLU A 73 16.43 -21.03 16.50
C GLU A 73 15.26 -21.87 15.97
N ARG A 74 14.10 -21.77 16.61
CA ARG A 74 12.90 -22.48 16.15
C ARG A 74 12.35 -21.82 14.88
N LEU A 75 11.79 -22.62 13.97
CA LEU A 75 11.19 -22.11 12.73
C LEU A 75 10.12 -21.05 12.96
N VAL A 76 9.34 -21.18 14.05
CA VAL A 76 8.31 -20.20 14.42
C VAL A 76 8.92 -18.86 14.84
N GLU A 77 10.05 -18.88 15.56
CA GLU A 77 10.77 -17.67 15.98
C GLU A 77 11.41 -16.98 14.78
N TYR A 78 11.99 -17.77 13.87
CA TYR A 78 12.54 -17.28 12.61
C TYR A 78 11.45 -16.64 11.72
N ALA A 79 10.31 -17.30 11.56
CA ALA A 79 9.18 -16.76 10.81
C ALA A 79 8.63 -15.47 11.43
N GLN A 80 8.55 -15.38 12.75
CA GLN A 80 8.18 -14.14 13.45
C GLN A 80 9.22 -13.03 13.24
N ALA A 81 10.51 -13.36 13.23
CA ALA A 81 11.57 -12.39 12.98
C ALA A 81 11.49 -11.83 11.55
N LEU A 82 11.27 -12.69 10.54
CA LEU A 82 11.04 -12.25 9.16
C LEU A 82 9.78 -11.38 9.04
N ARG A 83 8.69 -11.76 9.73
CA ARG A 83 7.46 -10.96 9.76
C ARG A 83 7.70 -9.56 10.33
N LYS A 84 8.44 -9.44 11.43
CA LYS A 84 8.82 -8.15 12.02
C LYS A 84 9.66 -7.27 11.09
N ILE A 85 10.53 -7.88 10.27
CA ILE A 85 11.31 -7.13 9.27
C ILE A 85 10.39 -6.58 8.18
N GLY A 86 9.44 -7.40 7.70
CA GLY A 86 8.42 -6.96 6.73
C GLY A 86 7.49 -5.86 7.28
N GLU A 87 7.07 -5.98 8.54
CA GLU A 87 6.21 -5.01 9.23
C GLU A 87 6.93 -3.66 9.48
N ARG A 88 8.26 -3.66 9.70
CA ARG A 88 9.05 -2.42 9.80
C ARG A 88 9.16 -1.66 8.48
N GLY A 89 8.92 -2.34 7.35
CA GLY A 89 8.77 -1.70 6.05
C GLY A 89 7.42 -1.02 5.83
N ASP A 90 6.43 -1.37 6.66
CA ASP A 90 5.02 -1.01 6.49
C ASP A 90 4.65 0.29 7.23
N ILE A 91 5.49 0.75 8.17
CA ILE A 91 5.21 1.94 8.99
C ILE A 91 6.25 3.03 8.65
N SER A 92 5.98 3.80 7.61
CA SER A 92 6.40 5.20 7.62
C SER A 92 5.52 5.88 8.69
N GLU A 93 6.17 6.39 9.74
CA GLU A 93 5.54 7.20 10.80
C GLU A 93 4.88 8.48 10.24
N ASP A 94 4.99 8.78 8.95
CA ASP A 94 4.37 9.93 8.30
C ASP A 94 2.84 9.79 8.14
N TRP A 95 2.25 8.72 8.68
CA TRP A 95 0.82 8.38 8.57
C TRP A 95 0.10 8.10 9.90
N LEU A 96 0.77 8.23 11.05
CA LEU A 96 0.12 8.22 12.38
C LEU A 96 -0.13 9.64 12.86
#